data_AF-A0A8H6TYH3-F1
#
_entry.id   AF-A0A8H6TYH3-F1
#
_cell.length_a   1.000
_cell.length_b   1.000
_cell.length_c   1.000
_cell.angle_alpha   90.00
_cell.angle_beta   90.00
_cell.angle_gamma   90.00
#
_symmetry.space_group_name_H-M   'P 1'
#
loop_
_entity.id
_entity.type
_entity.pdbx_description
1 polymer ?
#
loop_
_entity_poly.entity_id
_entity_poly.type
_entity_poly.pdbx_seq_one_letter_code
_entity_poly.pdbx_strand_id
1 'polypeptide(L)'
;MIRDVERQAHDKPSRFLYDHQLHPLYPLPSSLSTTPRTLSTLSLVPRRRLGRDVAAVDITHPHGGGPNPSDDAIVTCLGQRFLSDTIYTSIGSSGLVALNPHKYVPASGDAVLRKYAAEYRDTSEDKQPLPPHIFQLANNAYSHMRRTAQDQSMLLETGSSKSENYRLAIETILEFNVSNLGKKGSKLATQVPASEFVPETFAHARTLFNPNASSVGKYTELQFSDRGRLHGVKTLDDLLERNRVAGAPNGERNFHILYYLVAGASPEERLHLLDKPKYRYFGQHRAAPAPNARPNDDAMRFE
;
A
#
# COMPACT_ATOMS: atom_id res chain seq x y z
N MET A 1 24.96 -18.51 -18.36
CA MET A 1 25.03 -19.98 -18.37
C MET A 1 24.24 -20.47 -17.18
N ILE A 2 22.97 -20.81 -17.39
CA ILE A 2 22.12 -21.44 -16.38
C ILE A 2 21.87 -22.85 -16.93
N ARG A 3 22.30 -23.86 -16.18
CA ARG A 3 22.01 -25.29 -16.43
C ARG A 3 21.07 -25.77 -15.33
N ASP A 4 19.94 -26.30 -15.78
CA ASP A 4 19.28 -27.53 -15.35
C ASP A 4 19.46 -27.99 -13.90
N VAL A 5 18.34 -28.05 -13.17
CA VAL A 5 17.93 -29.27 -12.46
C VAL A 5 16.39 -29.34 -12.45
N GLU A 6 15.84 -30.30 -13.17
CA GLU A 6 14.46 -30.80 -13.03
C GLU A 6 14.53 -32.28 -12.61
N ARG A 7 13.53 -32.73 -11.82
CA ARG A 7 13.13 -34.12 -11.46
C ARG A 7 13.90 -34.76 -10.28
N GLN A 8 13.33 -35.57 -9.38
CA GLN A 8 12.07 -36.34 -9.33
C GLN A 8 11.88 -36.91 -7.89
N ALA A 9 10.64 -37.06 -7.38
CA ALA A 9 10.18 -38.12 -6.44
C ALA A 9 8.71 -37.84 -6.02
N HIS A 10 7.70 -38.52 -6.58
CA HIS A 10 7.03 -39.77 -6.12
C HIS A 10 6.21 -39.70 -4.81
N ASP A 11 4.90 -39.48 -5.00
CA ASP A 11 3.69 -40.24 -4.56
C ASP A 11 3.44 -40.71 -3.10
N LYS A 12 2.17 -40.47 -2.70
CA LYS A 12 1.28 -41.10 -1.69
C LYS A 12 1.05 -40.49 -0.28
N PRO A 13 -0.18 -40.69 0.28
CA PRO A 13 -0.99 -39.62 0.87
C PRO A 13 -1.25 -39.80 2.38
N SER A 14 -1.66 -38.73 3.06
CA SER A 14 -2.27 -38.85 4.38
C SER A 14 -3.24 -37.70 4.68
N ARG A 15 -4.48 -38.12 4.93
CA ARG A 15 -5.57 -37.36 5.55
C ARG A 15 -5.12 -36.81 6.90
N PHE A 16 -5.37 -35.54 7.18
CA PHE A 16 -5.53 -35.07 8.56
C PHE A 16 -6.75 -34.16 8.65
N LEU A 17 -7.76 -34.70 9.33
CA LEU A 17 -8.88 -33.98 9.92
C LEU A 17 -8.32 -33.08 11.02
N TYR A 18 -8.71 -31.80 11.06
CA TYR A 18 -8.49 -30.96 12.23
C TYR A 18 -9.84 -30.68 12.88
N ASP A 19 -9.99 -31.26 14.07
CA ASP A 19 -11.03 -31.01 15.06
C ASP A 19 -10.65 -29.78 15.91
N HIS A 20 -11.66 -29.04 16.33
CA HIS A 20 -11.55 -27.86 17.19
C HIS A 20 -11.22 -28.28 18.62
N GLN A 21 -10.22 -27.65 19.27
CA GLN A 21 -10.30 -27.26 20.69
C GLN A 21 -9.13 -26.34 21.12
N LEU A 22 -9.41 -25.52 22.14
CA LEU A 22 -8.70 -24.33 22.62
C LEU A 22 -7.62 -24.65 23.68
N HIS A 23 -6.42 -24.02 23.53
CA HIS A 23 -5.39 -23.60 24.53
C HIS A 23 -4.79 -24.64 25.53
N PRO A 24 -3.68 -24.38 26.29
CA PRO A 24 -2.62 -23.34 26.21
C PRO A 24 -1.14 -23.85 26.34
N LEU A 25 -0.17 -22.95 26.06
CA LEU A 25 1.23 -22.83 26.56
C LEU A 25 2.22 -24.03 26.51
N TYR A 26 3.39 -23.83 25.85
CA TYR A 26 4.75 -24.23 26.29
C TYR A 26 5.84 -23.66 25.31
N PRO A 27 7.14 -23.61 25.67
CA PRO A 27 8.04 -22.50 25.37
C PRO A 27 9.05 -22.82 24.25
N LEU A 28 9.66 -21.78 23.67
CA LEU A 28 10.76 -21.94 22.71
C LEU A 28 12.10 -22.21 23.44
N PRO A 29 12.95 -23.11 22.92
CA PRO A 29 14.28 -23.32 23.44
C PRO A 29 15.25 -22.21 23.02
N SER A 30 16.07 -21.80 23.98
CA SER A 30 17.16 -20.84 23.85
C SER A 30 18.42 -21.49 23.28
N SER A 31 19.25 -20.61 22.67
CA SER A 31 20.63 -20.77 22.23
C SER A 31 20.86 -21.14 20.76
N LEU A 32 21.20 -20.11 19.98
CA LEU A 32 22.40 -20.10 19.14
C LEU A 32 22.87 -18.64 19.02
N SER A 33 23.99 -18.39 19.69
CA SER A 33 24.73 -17.14 19.73
C SER A 33 25.41 -16.87 18.39
N THR A 34 25.18 -15.69 17.80
CA THR A 34 26.14 -15.05 16.89
C THR A 34 25.94 -13.54 16.93
N THR A 35 26.86 -12.85 17.62
CA THR A 35 27.28 -11.44 17.54
C THR A 35 26.25 -10.35 17.13
N PRO A 36 25.99 -9.33 17.97
CA PRO A 36 25.17 -8.20 17.57
C PRO A 36 25.95 -7.28 16.61
N ARG A 37 25.50 -7.17 15.36
CA ARG A 37 25.76 -5.97 14.57
C ARG A 37 24.93 -4.85 15.19
N THR A 38 25.62 -3.92 15.83
CA THR A 38 25.10 -2.66 16.33
C THR A 38 24.24 -1.98 15.27
N LEU A 39 22.93 -1.92 15.51
CA LEU A 39 22.04 -0.97 14.85
C LEU A 39 22.43 0.42 15.37
N SER A 40 23.29 1.11 14.64
CA SER A 40 23.49 2.54 14.86
C SER A 40 22.27 3.28 14.35
N THR A 41 21.30 3.51 15.24
CA THR A 41 20.25 4.52 15.05
C THR A 41 20.90 5.89 15.09
N LEU A 42 21.44 6.34 13.96
CA LEU A 42 21.90 7.71 13.79
C LEU A 42 20.70 8.58 13.41
N SER A 43 20.11 9.19 14.44
CA SER A 43 19.31 10.41 14.31
C SER A 43 20.20 11.49 13.71
N LEU A 44 20.00 11.83 12.43
CA LEU A 44 20.56 13.05 11.85
C LEU A 44 19.47 14.11 11.76
N VAL A 45 19.58 15.09 12.65
CA VAL A 45 18.80 16.35 12.64
C VAL A 45 19.32 17.24 11.51
N PRO A 46 18.50 17.63 10.51
CA PRO A 46 18.87 18.69 9.59
C PRO A 46 18.87 20.03 10.34
N ARG A 47 19.95 20.80 10.24
CA ARG A 47 20.02 22.18 10.77
C ARG A 47 18.91 23.04 10.13
N ARG A 48 17.90 23.42 10.92
CA ARG A 48 16.93 24.46 10.55
C ARG A 48 17.60 25.84 10.57
N ARG A 49 17.43 26.62 9.51
CA ARG A 49 17.35 28.09 9.62
C ARG A 49 15.88 28.46 9.78
N LEU A 50 15.60 29.34 10.73
CA LEU A 50 14.29 29.89 11.03
C LEU A 50 13.79 30.72 9.84
N GLY A 51 12.75 30.23 9.17
CA GLY A 51 11.84 31.02 8.34
C GLY A 51 10.42 30.55 8.67
N ARG A 52 9.54 31.49 9.05
CA ARG A 52 8.13 31.18 9.33
C ARG A 52 7.44 30.81 8.01
N ASP A 53 7.22 29.52 7.79
CA ASP A 53 6.32 29.05 6.73
C ASP A 53 5.14 28.29 7.33
N VAL A 54 3.96 28.76 6.98
CA VAL A 54 2.64 28.22 7.36
C VAL A 54 2.40 26.83 6.72
N ALA A 55 3.33 26.34 5.89
CA ALA A 55 3.20 25.12 5.10
C ALA A 55 3.79 23.85 5.75
N ALA A 56 4.70 23.99 6.72
CA ALA A 56 5.41 22.86 7.32
C ALA A 56 5.00 22.64 8.79
N VAL A 57 3.75 22.23 9.01
CA VAL A 57 3.29 21.87 10.36
C VAL A 57 3.75 20.44 10.67
N ASP A 58 4.73 20.35 11.56
CA ASP A 58 5.15 19.12 12.23
C ASP A 58 4.42 19.03 13.57
N ILE A 59 3.60 17.99 13.76
CA ILE A 59 2.81 17.85 14.99
C ILE A 59 3.67 17.59 16.23
N THR A 60 4.94 17.20 16.12
CA THR A 60 5.80 17.10 17.32
C THR A 60 6.31 18.47 17.74
N HIS A 61 6.39 19.43 16.82
CA HIS A 61 6.90 20.77 17.06
C HIS A 61 6.10 21.83 16.30
N PRO A 62 4.82 22.04 16.63
CA PRO A 62 3.98 23.04 15.94
C PRO A 62 4.57 24.46 16.03
N HIS A 63 5.47 24.72 17.00
CA HIS A 63 6.18 25.99 17.19
C HIS A 63 7.71 25.88 17.39
N GLY A 64 8.36 24.79 16.93
CA GLY A 64 9.83 24.73 16.91
C GLY A 64 10.52 24.74 18.28
N GLY A 65 10.30 23.70 19.09
CA GLY A 65 11.01 23.48 20.36
C GLY A 65 10.19 23.63 21.64
N GLY A 66 8.86 23.69 21.55
CA GLY A 66 7.96 23.71 22.72
C GLY A 66 7.75 22.32 23.36
N PRO A 67 7.06 22.26 24.51
CA PRO A 67 6.67 20.99 25.15
C PRO A 67 5.87 20.11 24.19
N ASN A 68 5.91 18.80 24.42
CA ASN A 68 5.10 17.85 23.65
C ASN A 68 3.64 18.31 23.64
N PRO A 69 2.98 18.35 22.47
CA PRO A 69 1.61 18.82 22.39
C PRO A 69 0.68 17.88 23.15
N SER A 70 -0.35 18.45 23.77
CA SER A 70 -1.42 17.67 24.39
C SER A 70 -2.23 16.94 23.31
N ASP A 71 -2.88 15.84 23.71
CA ASP A 71 -3.78 15.08 22.82
C ASP A 71 -4.85 15.99 22.19
N ASP A 72 -5.42 16.90 22.98
CA ASP A 72 -6.41 17.89 22.50
C ASP A 72 -5.84 18.83 21.42
N ALA A 73 -4.58 19.24 21.57
CA ALA A 73 -3.92 20.09 20.58
C ALA A 73 -3.66 19.33 19.28
N ILE A 74 -3.28 18.04 19.37
CA ILE A 74 -3.08 17.16 18.21
C ILE A 74 -4.41 16.96 17.48
N VAL A 75 -5.47 16.58 18.19
CA VAL A 75 -6.80 16.34 17.62
C VAL A 75 -7.35 17.62 16.97
N THR A 76 -7.21 18.77 17.65
CA THR A 76 -7.64 20.06 17.10
C THR A 76 -6.87 20.42 15.82
N CYS A 77 -5.55 20.23 15.81
CA CYS A 77 -4.71 20.49 14.65
C CYS A 77 -5.09 19.60 13.46
N LEU A 78 -5.20 18.29 13.69
CA LEU A 78 -5.60 17.32 12.68
C LEU A 78 -7.01 17.60 12.16
N GLY A 79 -7.95 17.96 13.04
CA GLY A 79 -9.32 18.32 12.68
C GLY A 79 -9.38 19.57 11.80
N GLN A 80 -8.68 20.64 12.16
CA GLN A 80 -8.64 21.87 11.35
C GLN A 80 -8.03 21.63 9.96
N ARG A 81 -6.95 20.85 9.88
CA ARG A 81 -6.30 20.49 8.61
C ARG A 81 -7.23 19.64 7.74
N PHE A 82 -7.91 18.67 8.34
CA PHE A 82 -8.90 17.83 7.66
C PHE A 82 -10.05 18.66 7.08
N LEU A 83 -10.60 19.61 7.86
CA LEU A 83 -11.65 20.52 7.40
C LEU A 83 -11.19 21.46 6.28
N SER A 84 -9.88 21.67 6.15
CA SER A 84 -9.25 22.48 5.09
C SER A 84 -8.72 21.63 3.92
N ASP A 85 -9.20 20.38 3.78
CA ASP A 85 -8.79 19.41 2.75
C ASP A 85 -7.27 19.10 2.72
N THR A 86 -6.58 19.34 3.84
CA THR A 86 -5.18 19.01 4.04
C THR A 86 -5.05 17.69 4.78
N ILE A 87 -4.96 16.60 4.04
CA ILE A 87 -5.04 15.24 4.59
C ILE A 87 -3.72 14.69 5.14
N TYR A 88 -2.58 15.28 4.74
CA TYR A 88 -1.25 14.83 5.13
C TYR A 88 -0.64 15.77 6.17
N THR A 89 -0.04 15.22 7.23
CA THR A 89 0.61 15.99 8.29
C THR A 89 1.87 15.28 8.77
N SER A 90 3.00 15.97 8.85
CA SER A 90 4.27 15.36 9.27
C SER A 90 4.30 15.10 10.78
N ILE A 91 4.96 14.01 11.16
CA ILE A 91 5.40 13.71 12.53
C ILE A 91 6.92 13.59 12.50
N GLY A 92 7.63 14.60 13.01
CA GLY A 92 9.07 14.68 12.94
C GLY A 92 9.59 14.63 11.49
N SER A 93 10.77 14.03 11.31
CA SER A 93 11.44 13.93 10.01
C SER A 93 11.04 12.71 9.17
N SER A 94 10.47 11.68 9.79
CA SER A 94 10.23 10.37 9.14
C SER A 94 8.79 9.86 9.24
N GLY A 95 7.93 10.49 10.04
CA GLY A 95 6.54 10.09 10.22
C GLY A 95 5.58 10.95 9.39
N LEU A 96 4.48 10.35 8.96
CA LEU A 96 3.42 11.02 8.22
C LEU A 96 2.05 10.50 8.65
N VAL A 97 1.17 11.39 9.09
CA VAL A 97 -0.25 11.11 9.30
C VAL A 97 -0.99 11.38 8.00
N ALA A 98 -1.77 10.41 7.55
CA ALA A 98 -2.69 10.56 6.43
C ALA A 98 -4.12 10.29 6.89
N LEU A 99 -4.97 11.30 6.90
CA LEU A 99 -6.39 11.17 7.26
C LEU A 99 -7.21 10.83 6.02
N ASN A 100 -8.08 9.83 6.10
CA ASN A 100 -8.91 9.43 4.96
C ASN A 100 -10.00 10.49 4.69
N PRO A 101 -10.00 11.19 3.55
CA PRO A 101 -11.03 12.18 3.22
C PRO A 101 -12.39 11.57 2.87
N HIS A 102 -12.47 10.26 2.58
CA HIS A 102 -13.66 9.58 2.04
C HIS A 102 -14.24 10.23 0.76
N LYS A 103 -13.45 11.08 0.10
CA LYS A 103 -13.73 11.74 -1.17
C LYS A 103 -12.46 11.82 -2.00
N TYR A 104 -12.61 12.08 -3.29
CA TYR A 104 -11.46 12.40 -4.12
C TYR A 104 -10.83 13.72 -3.66
N VAL A 105 -9.50 13.73 -3.51
CA VAL A 105 -8.72 14.94 -3.19
C VAL A 105 -7.71 15.17 -4.32
N PRO A 106 -7.68 16.36 -4.95
CA PRO A 106 -6.74 16.66 -6.04
C PRO A 106 -5.26 16.48 -5.69
N ALA A 107 -4.91 16.46 -4.40
CA ALA A 107 -3.57 16.22 -3.88
C ALA A 107 -2.95 14.89 -4.39
N SER A 108 -3.78 13.87 -4.67
CA SER A 108 -3.33 12.56 -5.15
C SER A 108 -3.13 12.47 -6.67
N GLY A 109 -3.25 13.58 -7.41
CA GLY A 109 -3.18 13.58 -8.88
C GLY A 109 -1.75 13.71 -9.44
N ASP A 110 -1.59 13.28 -10.71
CA ASP A 110 -0.31 13.31 -11.46
C ASP A 110 0.37 14.68 -11.48
N ALA A 111 -0.42 15.76 -11.57
CA ALA A 111 0.12 17.11 -11.58
C ALA A 111 0.85 17.44 -10.27
N VAL A 112 0.34 16.93 -9.15
CA VAL A 112 0.97 17.10 -7.83
C VAL A 112 2.19 16.18 -7.72
N LEU A 113 2.08 14.93 -8.15
CA LEU A 113 3.22 14.00 -8.22
C LEU A 113 4.41 14.62 -8.96
N ARG A 114 4.18 15.20 -10.15
CA ARG A 114 5.23 15.86 -10.94
C ARG A 114 5.85 17.07 -10.24
N LYS A 115 5.08 17.83 -9.44
CA LYS A 115 5.62 18.93 -8.63
C LYS A 115 6.61 18.42 -7.59
N TYR A 116 6.27 17.36 -6.85
CA TYR A 116 7.19 16.75 -5.89
C TYR A 116 8.40 16.11 -6.57
N ALA A 117 8.22 15.50 -7.74
CA ALA A 117 9.33 14.97 -8.53
C ALA A 117 10.27 16.08 -9.05
N ALA A 118 9.76 17.29 -9.31
CA ALA A 118 10.56 18.45 -9.67
C ALA A 118 11.31 19.02 -8.45
N GLU A 119 10.65 19.16 -7.31
CA GLU A 119 11.28 19.56 -6.03
C GLU A 119 12.46 18.64 -5.67
N TYR A 120 12.31 17.32 -5.89
CA TYR A 120 13.39 16.37 -5.68
C TYR A 120 14.62 16.64 -6.57
N ARG A 121 14.40 17.08 -7.82
CA ARG A 121 15.46 17.38 -8.79
C ARG A 121 16.07 18.77 -8.58
N ASP A 122 15.41 19.64 -7.82
CA ASP A 122 15.86 21.00 -7.54
C ASP A 122 16.96 21.01 -6.46
N THR A 123 18.15 21.41 -6.87
CA THR A 123 19.33 21.56 -6.01
C THR A 123 19.64 23.01 -5.65
N SER A 124 18.75 23.96 -5.99
CA SER A 124 18.94 25.38 -5.68
C SER A 124 18.89 25.66 -4.17
N GLU A 125 19.62 26.68 -3.73
CA GLU A 125 19.62 27.12 -2.32
C GLU A 125 18.30 27.81 -1.93
N ASP A 126 17.60 28.40 -2.89
CA ASP A 126 16.33 29.15 -2.69
C ASP A 126 15.07 28.27 -2.78
N LYS A 127 15.24 26.94 -2.82
CA LYS A 127 14.11 26.02 -3.01
C LYS A 127 13.07 26.19 -1.90
N GLN A 128 11.82 26.28 -2.30
CA GLN A 128 10.70 26.36 -1.37
C GLN A 128 10.25 24.94 -1.00
N PRO A 129 10.20 24.58 0.29
CA PRO A 129 9.77 23.25 0.72
C PRO A 129 8.28 23.07 0.41
N LEU A 130 7.94 21.95 -0.23
CA LEU A 130 6.54 21.58 -0.44
C LEU A 130 5.91 21.06 0.87
N PRO A 131 4.58 21.15 1.01
CA PRO A 131 3.88 20.66 2.20
C PRO A 131 4.07 19.14 2.40
N PRO A 132 3.78 18.61 3.60
CA PRO A 132 3.86 17.18 3.87
C PRO A 132 3.04 16.34 2.88
N HIS A 133 3.65 15.29 2.32
CA HIS A 133 2.97 14.39 1.39
C HIS A 133 3.64 13.02 1.31
N ILE A 134 2.87 11.99 0.95
CA ILE A 134 3.40 10.63 0.71
C ILE A 134 4.45 10.60 -0.41
N PHE A 135 4.26 11.45 -1.42
CA PHE A 135 5.22 11.64 -2.52
C PHE A 135 6.57 12.15 -2.00
N GLN A 136 6.57 13.12 -1.08
CA GLN A 136 7.80 13.62 -0.47
C GLN A 136 8.49 12.53 0.35
N LEU A 137 7.74 11.73 1.10
CA LEU A 137 8.28 10.62 1.88
C LEU A 137 8.93 9.55 0.98
N ALA A 138 8.26 9.14 -0.09
CA ALA A 138 8.78 8.20 -1.07
C ALA A 138 10.03 8.75 -1.81
N ASN A 139 10.02 10.04 -2.18
CA ASN A 139 11.19 10.72 -2.74
C ASN A 139 12.38 10.66 -1.78
N ASN A 140 12.17 10.99 -0.51
CA ASN A 140 13.22 11.01 0.49
C ASN A 140 13.80 9.61 0.71
N ALA A 141 12.97 8.58 0.81
CA ALA A 141 13.42 7.19 0.91
C ALA A 141 14.28 6.79 -0.31
N TYR A 142 13.78 7.02 -1.52
CA TYR A 142 14.53 6.73 -2.75
C TYR A 142 15.87 7.49 -2.83
N SER A 143 15.86 8.76 -2.43
CA SER A 143 17.05 9.61 -2.36
C SER A 143 18.09 9.05 -1.41
N HIS A 144 17.64 8.67 -0.22
CA HIS A 144 18.51 8.15 0.83
C HIS A 144 19.15 6.85 0.37
N MET A 145 18.34 5.90 -0.12
CA MET A 145 18.80 4.64 -0.71
C MET A 145 19.89 4.87 -1.77
N ARG A 146 19.69 5.82 -2.69
CA ARG A 146 20.66 6.12 -3.76
C ARG A 146 21.96 6.75 -3.26
N ARG A 147 21.91 7.53 -2.18
CA ARG A 147 23.08 8.23 -1.63
C ARG A 147 23.90 7.37 -0.69
N THR A 148 23.23 6.51 0.10
CA THR A 148 23.88 5.72 1.15
C THR A 148 24.08 4.26 0.77
N ALA A 149 23.45 3.80 -0.32
CA ALA A 149 23.39 2.39 -0.71
C ALA A 149 22.82 1.49 0.41
N GLN A 150 21.95 2.04 1.26
CA GLN A 150 21.26 1.33 2.32
C GLN A 150 19.80 1.10 1.97
N ASP A 151 19.31 -0.10 2.25
CA ASP A 151 17.91 -0.46 2.07
C ASP A 151 16.99 0.43 2.91
N GLN A 152 15.81 0.74 2.35
CA GLN A 152 14.81 1.59 2.99
C GLN A 152 13.50 0.82 3.14
N SER A 153 12.76 1.12 4.19
CA SER A 153 11.46 0.53 4.46
C SER A 153 10.43 1.62 4.71
N MET A 154 9.25 1.48 4.10
CA MET A 154 8.08 2.30 4.42
C MET A 154 7.03 1.42 5.06
N LEU A 155 6.67 1.73 6.31
CA LEU A 155 5.63 1.04 7.05
C LEU A 155 4.32 1.84 6.97
N LEU A 156 3.25 1.20 6.51
CA LEU A 156 1.92 1.79 6.44
C LEU A 156 1.03 1.17 7.52
N GLU A 157 0.85 1.89 8.61
CA GLU A 157 0.09 1.43 9.78
C GLU A 157 -1.44 1.57 9.63
N THR A 158 -2.17 1.00 10.59
CA THR A 158 -3.64 0.78 10.62
C THR A 158 -4.47 1.90 9.99
N GLY A 159 -5.40 1.56 9.08
CA GLY A 159 -6.33 2.53 8.50
C GLY A 159 -6.81 2.14 7.10
N SER A 160 -7.91 2.78 6.67
CA SER A 160 -8.55 2.56 5.36
C SER A 160 -7.80 3.17 4.17
N SER A 161 -6.77 3.99 4.41
CA SER A 161 -5.97 4.67 3.37
C SER A 161 -4.68 3.94 2.99
N LYS A 162 -4.41 2.76 3.55
CA LYS A 162 -3.15 2.02 3.34
C LYS A 162 -2.88 1.74 1.86
N SER A 163 -3.82 1.08 1.17
CA SER A 163 -3.65 0.67 -0.22
C SER A 163 -3.48 1.87 -1.15
N GLU A 164 -4.17 2.98 -0.88
CA GLU A 164 -4.04 4.19 -1.69
C GLU A 164 -2.69 4.89 -1.46
N ASN A 165 -2.26 5.07 -0.21
CA ASN A 165 -0.93 5.63 0.08
C ASN A 165 0.20 4.73 -0.43
N TYR A 166 0.02 3.40 -0.37
CA TYR A 166 0.92 2.43 -0.98
C TYR A 166 1.03 2.68 -2.50
N ARG A 167 -0.11 2.73 -3.21
CA ARG A 167 -0.16 2.99 -4.65
C ARG A 167 0.55 4.28 -5.03
N LEU A 168 0.26 5.37 -4.31
CA LEU A 168 0.87 6.68 -4.51
C LEU A 168 2.40 6.68 -4.26
N ALA A 169 2.87 5.92 -3.26
CA ALA A 169 4.30 5.75 -3.02
C ALA A 169 4.99 4.99 -4.18
N ILE A 170 4.39 3.90 -4.67
CA ILE A 170 4.90 3.15 -5.83
C ILE A 170 4.95 4.03 -7.08
N GLU A 171 3.89 4.79 -7.37
CA GLU A 171 3.83 5.72 -8.51
C GLU A 171 4.95 6.77 -8.45
N THR A 172 5.27 7.23 -7.25
CA THR A 172 6.37 8.16 -7.03
C THR A 172 7.72 7.56 -7.42
N ILE A 173 7.98 6.32 -7.01
CA ILE A 173 9.20 5.61 -7.39
C ILE A 173 9.25 5.37 -8.91
N LEU A 174 8.11 5.01 -9.52
CA LEU A 174 8.01 4.78 -10.96
C LEU A 174 8.28 6.07 -11.75
N GLU A 175 7.81 7.23 -11.30
CA GLU A 175 8.03 8.52 -11.96
C GLU A 175 9.52 8.81 -12.23
N PHE A 176 10.43 8.43 -11.32
CA PHE A 176 11.88 8.61 -11.52
C PHE A 176 12.52 7.57 -12.44
N ASN A 177 11.89 6.40 -12.56
CA ASN A 177 12.42 5.24 -13.28
C ASN A 177 11.85 5.11 -14.69
N VAL A 178 10.67 5.65 -14.97
CA VAL A 178 10.03 5.55 -16.30
C VAL A 178 10.48 6.69 -17.21
N SER A 179 10.63 7.91 -16.66
CA SER A 179 10.91 9.13 -17.43
C SER A 179 12.28 9.16 -18.15
N ASN A 180 13.17 8.20 -17.86
CA ASN A 180 14.54 8.16 -18.41
C ASN A 180 14.81 7.00 -19.40
N LEU A 181 13.82 6.16 -19.75
CA LEU A 181 14.12 4.75 -20.08
C LEU A 181 13.42 4.13 -21.30
N GLY A 182 13.19 4.85 -22.41
CA GLY A 182 12.83 4.25 -23.71
C GLY A 182 11.82 3.07 -23.65
N LYS A 183 12.04 1.99 -24.43
CA LYS A 183 11.11 0.83 -24.47
C LYS A 183 11.01 0.00 -23.17
N LYS A 184 12.03 0.01 -22.29
CA LYS A 184 12.04 -0.81 -21.05
C LYS A 184 11.35 -0.11 -19.88
N GLY A 185 11.55 1.19 -19.71
CA GLY A 185 10.85 2.00 -18.70
C GLY A 185 9.33 1.99 -18.95
N SER A 186 8.92 1.98 -20.21
CA SER A 186 7.52 1.83 -20.61
C SER A 186 6.88 0.51 -20.13
N LYS A 187 7.64 -0.59 -19.99
CA LYS A 187 7.10 -1.85 -19.46
C LYS A 187 6.93 -1.82 -17.95
N LEU A 188 7.87 -1.23 -17.20
CA LEU A 188 7.73 -1.11 -15.75
C LEU A 188 6.53 -0.25 -15.36
N ALA A 189 6.27 0.82 -16.13
CA ALA A 189 5.12 1.69 -15.93
C ALA A 189 3.77 0.97 -16.01
N THR A 190 3.69 -0.13 -16.76
CA THR A 190 2.45 -0.91 -16.92
C THR A 190 2.45 -2.16 -16.05
N GLN A 191 3.57 -2.88 -15.98
CA GLN A 191 3.68 -4.16 -15.29
C GLN A 191 3.59 -4.02 -13.77
N VAL A 192 4.20 -2.98 -13.19
CA VAL A 192 4.16 -2.80 -11.73
C VAL A 192 2.74 -2.50 -11.27
N PRO A 193 2.00 -1.52 -11.81
CA PRO A 193 0.59 -1.33 -11.45
C PRO A 193 -0.27 -2.57 -11.72
N ALA A 194 -0.05 -3.29 -12.82
CA ALA A 194 -0.78 -4.52 -13.12
C ALA A 194 -0.50 -5.64 -12.10
N SER A 195 0.75 -5.79 -11.65
CA SER A 195 1.14 -6.77 -10.63
C SER A 195 0.55 -6.48 -9.25
N GLU A 196 0.13 -5.22 -9.00
CA GLU A 196 -0.62 -4.86 -7.82
C GLU A 196 -2.11 -5.13 -8.00
N PHE A 197 -2.68 -4.68 -9.12
CA PHE A 197 -4.11 -4.80 -9.38
C PHE A 197 -4.60 -6.25 -9.37
N VAL A 198 -3.87 -7.18 -10.00
CA VAL A 198 -4.32 -8.56 -10.14
C VAL A 198 -4.53 -9.22 -8.76
N PRO A 199 -3.54 -9.32 -7.85
CA PRO A 199 -3.75 -9.85 -6.51
C PRO A 199 -4.83 -9.13 -5.70
N GLU A 200 -4.97 -7.81 -5.85
CA GLU A 200 -6.03 -7.06 -5.19
C GLU A 200 -7.42 -7.60 -5.55
N THR A 201 -7.67 -7.96 -6.81
CA THR A 201 -8.98 -8.54 -7.20
C THR A 201 -9.31 -9.87 -6.51
N PHE A 202 -8.28 -10.66 -6.16
CA PHE A 202 -8.42 -11.96 -5.49
C PHE A 202 -8.44 -11.85 -3.97
N ALA A 203 -7.93 -10.75 -3.40
CA ALA A 203 -7.75 -10.60 -1.96
C ALA A 203 -8.58 -9.47 -1.35
N HIS A 204 -9.18 -8.61 -2.16
CA HIS A 204 -10.05 -7.53 -1.71
C HIS A 204 -11.52 -7.90 -1.82
N ALA A 205 -12.28 -7.40 -0.86
CA ALA A 205 -13.72 -7.57 -0.81
C ALA A 205 -14.40 -6.28 -0.35
N ARG A 206 -15.69 -6.17 -0.68
CA ARG A 206 -16.53 -5.13 -0.12
C ARG A 206 -17.01 -5.53 1.27
N THR A 207 -16.64 -4.74 2.26
CA THR A 207 -17.14 -4.83 3.65
C THR A 207 -18.20 -3.77 3.91
N LEU A 208 -18.75 -3.76 5.14
CA LEU A 208 -19.70 -2.73 5.56
C LEU A 208 -19.10 -1.31 5.58
N PHE A 209 -17.80 -1.20 5.83
CA PHE A 209 -17.11 0.09 6.06
C PHE A 209 -16.19 0.50 4.92
N ASN A 210 -15.71 -0.45 4.11
CA ASN A 210 -14.80 -0.19 3.01
C ASN A 210 -15.23 -0.98 1.76
N PRO A 211 -15.56 -0.30 0.64
CA PRO A 211 -15.97 -0.99 -0.59
C PRO A 211 -14.85 -1.80 -1.27
N ASN A 212 -13.59 -1.57 -0.90
CA ASN A 212 -12.40 -2.24 -1.43
C ASN A 212 -11.42 -2.56 -0.29
N ALA A 213 -11.89 -3.34 0.70
CA ALA A 213 -11.09 -3.71 1.86
C ALA A 213 -10.08 -4.80 1.50
N SER A 214 -8.81 -4.60 1.85
CA SER A 214 -7.83 -5.68 1.78
C SER A 214 -8.05 -6.67 2.91
N SER A 215 -8.19 -7.94 2.56
CA SER A 215 -8.22 -9.08 3.49
C SER A 215 -6.90 -9.86 3.47
N VAL A 216 -5.80 -9.21 3.06
CA VAL A 216 -4.46 -9.80 3.00
C VAL A 216 -3.40 -8.79 3.48
N GLY A 217 -2.43 -9.27 4.24
CA GLY A 217 -1.20 -8.53 4.52
C GLY A 217 -0.29 -8.57 3.30
N LYS A 218 0.37 -7.47 2.97
CA LYS A 218 1.24 -7.39 1.79
C LYS A 218 2.58 -6.78 2.15
N TYR A 219 3.65 -7.43 1.71
CA TYR A 219 5.01 -6.91 1.70
C TYR A 219 5.50 -6.83 0.26
N THR A 220 5.90 -5.64 -0.18
CA THR A 220 6.47 -5.44 -1.51
C THR A 220 7.89 -4.91 -1.40
N GLU A 221 8.81 -5.60 -2.06
CA GLU A 221 10.22 -5.28 -2.18
C GLU A 221 10.47 -4.72 -3.59
N LEU A 222 10.88 -3.46 -3.66
CA LEU A 222 11.35 -2.83 -4.90
C LEU A 222 12.86 -2.97 -4.99
N GLN A 223 13.34 -3.55 -6.09
CA GLN A 223 14.74 -3.90 -6.28
C GLN A 223 15.42 -2.94 -7.24
N PHE A 224 16.52 -2.34 -6.79
CA PHE A 224 17.25 -1.31 -7.52
C PHE A 224 18.65 -1.78 -7.86
N SER A 225 19.13 -1.39 -9.04
CA SER A 225 20.52 -1.61 -9.45
C SER A 225 21.43 -0.63 -8.72
N ASP A 226 22.74 -0.87 -8.76
CA ASP A 226 23.75 0.04 -8.19
C ASP A 226 23.66 1.48 -8.70
N ARG A 227 23.06 1.69 -9.88
CA ARG A 227 22.81 3.02 -10.46
C ARG A 227 21.47 3.64 -10.00
N GLY A 228 20.78 3.03 -9.05
CA GLY A 228 19.49 3.43 -8.53
C GLY A 228 18.30 3.13 -9.43
N ARG A 229 18.46 2.30 -10.47
CA ARG A 229 17.35 1.98 -11.40
C ARG A 229 16.54 0.80 -10.89
N LEU A 230 15.21 0.96 -10.83
CA LEU A 230 14.26 -0.11 -10.57
C LEU A 230 14.40 -1.19 -11.65
N HIS A 231 14.63 -2.43 -11.23
CA HIS A 231 14.78 -3.57 -12.14
C HIS A 231 14.01 -4.82 -11.70
N GLY A 232 13.43 -4.82 -10.51
CA GLY A 232 12.60 -5.92 -10.01
C GLY A 232 11.58 -5.44 -8.99
N VAL A 233 10.50 -6.20 -8.88
CA VAL A 233 9.48 -6.08 -7.83
C VAL A 233 9.18 -7.49 -7.35
N LYS A 234 9.16 -7.68 -6.03
CA LYS A 234 8.78 -8.92 -5.38
C LYS A 234 7.70 -8.65 -4.35
N THR A 235 6.60 -9.38 -4.45
CA THR A 235 5.47 -9.25 -3.53
C THR A 235 5.33 -10.54 -2.75
N LEU A 236 5.11 -10.41 -1.44
CA LEU A 236 4.77 -11.49 -0.52
C LEU A 236 3.43 -11.15 0.12
N ASP A 237 2.44 -11.99 -0.15
CA ASP A 237 1.11 -11.92 0.43
C ASP A 237 1.04 -12.84 1.66
N ASP A 238 0.49 -12.34 2.75
CA ASP A 238 0.38 -13.05 4.02
C ASP A 238 -1.03 -12.93 4.61
N LEU A 239 -1.47 -13.95 5.35
CA LEU A 239 -2.73 -13.96 6.11
C LEU A 239 -3.99 -13.64 5.29
N LEU A 240 -4.10 -14.15 4.06
CA LEU A 240 -5.35 -14.07 3.29
C LEU A 240 -6.52 -14.64 4.11
N GLU A 241 -7.64 -13.93 4.17
CA GLU A 241 -8.88 -14.35 4.83
C GLU A 241 -9.57 -15.51 4.08
N ARG A 242 -8.95 -16.69 4.07
CA ARG A 242 -9.38 -17.88 3.29
C ARG A 242 -10.83 -18.29 3.59
N ASN A 243 -11.30 -18.08 4.82
CA ASN A 243 -12.65 -18.44 5.25
C ASN A 243 -13.75 -17.66 4.50
N ARG A 244 -13.45 -16.45 3.99
CA ARG A 244 -14.39 -15.64 3.21
C ARG A 244 -14.87 -16.36 1.95
N VAL A 245 -14.03 -17.21 1.35
CA VAL A 245 -14.41 -18.02 0.18
C VAL A 245 -15.57 -18.96 0.52
N ALA A 246 -15.52 -19.60 1.70
CA ALA A 246 -16.55 -20.55 2.13
C ALA A 246 -17.86 -19.85 2.53
N GLY A 247 -17.79 -18.60 2.99
CA GLY A 247 -18.93 -17.75 3.27
C GLY A 247 -18.50 -16.34 3.65
N ALA A 248 -19.00 -15.34 2.94
CA ALA A 248 -18.78 -13.95 3.32
C ALA A 248 -19.64 -13.57 4.54
N PRO A 249 -19.14 -12.69 5.43
CA PRO A 249 -19.92 -12.14 6.53
C PRO A 249 -21.23 -11.49 6.05
N ASN A 250 -22.24 -11.48 6.93
CA ASN A 250 -23.55 -10.94 6.62
C ASN A 250 -23.47 -9.46 6.18
N GLY A 251 -24.07 -9.15 5.03
CA GLY A 251 -24.06 -7.80 4.47
C GLY A 251 -22.80 -7.43 3.69
N GLU A 252 -21.82 -8.33 3.59
CA GLU A 252 -20.59 -8.15 2.82
C GLU A 252 -20.59 -8.96 1.52
N ARG A 253 -19.63 -8.65 0.64
CA ARG A 253 -19.35 -9.48 -0.55
C ARG A 253 -18.21 -10.46 -0.26
N ASN A 254 -18.16 -11.50 -1.08
CA ASN A 254 -16.96 -12.30 -1.24
C ASN A 254 -15.90 -11.50 -2.05
N PHE A 255 -14.75 -12.10 -2.38
CA PHE A 255 -13.69 -11.44 -3.14
C PHE A 255 -14.19 -10.92 -4.49
N HIS A 256 -13.65 -9.77 -4.91
CA HIS A 256 -14.09 -9.05 -6.09
C HIS A 256 -14.06 -9.90 -7.37
N ILE A 257 -13.02 -10.73 -7.54
CA ILE A 257 -12.84 -11.57 -8.72
C ILE A 257 -14.05 -12.45 -9.06
N LEU A 258 -14.77 -12.96 -8.05
CA LEU A 258 -15.95 -13.80 -8.28
C LEU A 258 -17.07 -13.04 -9.00
N TYR A 259 -17.20 -11.75 -8.68
CA TYR A 259 -18.21 -10.89 -9.27
C TYR A 259 -17.73 -10.31 -10.60
N TYR A 260 -16.44 -9.98 -10.72
CA TYR A 260 -15.83 -9.52 -11.97
C TYR A 260 -15.98 -10.57 -13.06
N LEU A 261 -15.67 -11.84 -12.75
CA LEU A 261 -15.83 -12.96 -13.66
C LEU A 261 -17.29 -13.11 -14.15
N VAL A 262 -18.27 -13.12 -13.24
CA VAL A 262 -19.69 -13.29 -13.62
C VAL A 262 -20.25 -12.08 -14.37
N ALA A 263 -19.71 -10.88 -14.12
CA ALA A 263 -20.15 -9.66 -14.80
C ALA A 263 -19.49 -9.48 -16.17
N GLY A 264 -18.22 -9.83 -16.32
CA GLY A 264 -17.38 -9.51 -17.46
C GLY A 264 -17.03 -10.69 -18.39
N ALA A 265 -17.22 -11.95 -17.98
CA ALA A 265 -16.95 -13.11 -18.84
C ALA A 265 -17.66 -12.98 -20.20
N SER A 266 -17.02 -13.49 -21.26
CA SER A 266 -17.56 -13.54 -22.62
C SER A 266 -18.84 -14.38 -22.70
N PRO A 267 -19.69 -14.20 -23.72
CA PRO A 267 -20.87 -15.04 -23.93
C PRO A 267 -20.56 -16.55 -23.93
N GLU A 268 -19.42 -16.93 -24.52
CA GLU A 268 -18.94 -18.31 -24.60
C GLU A 268 -18.55 -18.85 -23.21
N GLU A 269 -17.77 -18.08 -22.44
CA GLU A 269 -17.37 -18.47 -21.08
C GLU A 269 -18.57 -18.55 -20.13
N ARG A 270 -19.57 -17.68 -20.31
CA ARG A 270 -20.80 -17.68 -19.51
C ARG A 270 -21.63 -18.95 -19.67
N LEU A 271 -21.49 -19.68 -20.77
CA LEU A 271 -22.18 -20.96 -20.94
C LEU A 271 -21.77 -22.00 -19.88
N HIS A 272 -20.57 -21.84 -19.30
CA HIS A 272 -20.06 -22.66 -18.22
C HIS A 272 -20.36 -22.10 -16.81
N LEU A 273 -21.01 -20.93 -16.73
CA LEU A 273 -21.39 -20.27 -15.49
C LEU A 273 -22.90 -20.44 -15.24
N LEU A 274 -23.29 -20.70 -13.99
CA LEU A 274 -24.68 -20.61 -13.56
C LEU A 274 -25.20 -19.17 -13.66
N ASP A 275 -26.50 -19.04 -13.93
CA ASP A 275 -27.21 -17.75 -13.89
C ASP A 275 -27.02 -17.01 -12.55
N LYS A 276 -26.98 -15.67 -12.64
CA LYS A 276 -26.49 -14.72 -11.64
C LYS A 276 -26.95 -14.87 -10.16
N PRO A 277 -28.09 -15.48 -9.77
CA PRO A 277 -28.42 -15.60 -8.34
C PRO A 277 -28.05 -16.95 -7.70
N LYS A 278 -27.43 -17.91 -8.39
CA LYS A 278 -27.36 -19.31 -7.89
C LYS A 278 -26.07 -19.71 -7.14
N TYR A 279 -25.09 -18.83 -7.02
CA TYR A 279 -23.84 -19.20 -6.35
C TYR A 279 -23.96 -19.08 -4.82
N ARG A 280 -23.91 -20.22 -4.12
CA ARG A 280 -23.90 -20.29 -2.65
C ARG A 280 -22.82 -19.41 -2.00
N TYR A 281 -21.67 -19.26 -2.66
CA TYR A 281 -20.51 -18.53 -2.16
C TYR A 281 -20.57 -17.02 -2.42
N PHE A 282 -21.56 -16.54 -3.16
CA PHE A 282 -21.81 -15.11 -3.27
C PHE A 282 -22.45 -14.69 -1.94
N GLY A 283 -21.93 -13.62 -1.32
CA GLY A 283 -22.34 -13.20 0.03
C GLY A 283 -23.86 -13.30 0.24
N GLN A 284 -24.26 -14.02 1.31
CA GLN A 284 -25.67 -14.26 1.58
C GLN A 284 -26.33 -12.96 2.05
N HIS A 285 -27.56 -12.75 1.57
CA HIS A 285 -28.29 -11.49 1.60
C HIS A 285 -27.73 -10.41 0.67
N ARG A 286 -28.68 -9.83 -0.08
CA ARG A 286 -28.54 -8.72 -1.03
C ARG A 286 -27.71 -7.60 -0.39
N ALA A 287 -26.39 -7.67 -0.48
CA ALA A 287 -25.51 -6.60 -0.03
C ALA A 287 -26.03 -5.33 -0.70
N ALA A 288 -26.43 -4.33 0.11
CA ALA A 288 -27.05 -3.13 -0.42
C ALA A 288 -26.16 -2.56 -1.53
N PRO A 289 -26.69 -2.14 -2.69
CA PRO A 289 -25.87 -1.48 -3.70
C PRO A 289 -25.07 -0.37 -3.04
N ALA A 290 -23.78 -0.23 -3.39
CA ALA A 290 -22.98 0.85 -2.81
C ALA A 290 -23.67 2.17 -3.14
N PRO A 291 -23.67 3.17 -2.24
CA PRO A 291 -24.37 4.43 -2.46
C PRO A 291 -23.98 5.13 -3.78
N ASN A 292 -22.85 4.76 -4.39
CA ASN A 292 -22.37 5.24 -5.70
C ASN A 292 -22.03 4.11 -6.71
N ALA A 293 -22.58 2.90 -6.56
CA ALA A 293 -22.30 1.80 -7.49
C ALA A 293 -22.85 2.14 -8.88
N ARG A 294 -21.96 2.37 -9.86
CA ARG A 294 -22.36 2.52 -11.25
C ARG A 294 -22.91 1.18 -11.76
N PRO A 295 -23.98 1.18 -12.57
CA PRO A 295 -24.31 -0.01 -13.34
C PRO A 295 -23.06 -0.46 -14.11
N ASN A 296 -22.74 -1.76 -14.04
CA ASN A 296 -21.63 -2.39 -14.76
C ASN A 296 -20.19 -2.16 -14.24
N ASP A 297 -20.00 -1.64 -13.02
CA ASP A 297 -18.64 -1.44 -12.45
C ASP A 297 -17.83 -2.74 -12.37
N ASP A 298 -18.44 -3.84 -11.92
CA ASP A 298 -17.76 -5.15 -11.85
C ASP A 298 -17.33 -5.67 -13.24
N ALA A 299 -18.05 -5.36 -14.32
CA ALA A 299 -17.67 -5.78 -15.67
C ALA A 299 -16.52 -4.92 -16.23
N MET A 300 -16.55 -3.60 -16.00
CA MET A 300 -15.44 -2.71 -16.39
C MET A 300 -14.14 -3.04 -15.65
N ARG A 301 -14.22 -3.58 -14.44
CA ARG A 301 -13.05 -4.03 -13.67
C ARG A 301 -12.51 -5.39 -14.10
N PHE A 302 -13.28 -6.14 -14.89
CA PHE A 302 -12.85 -7.42 -15.45
C PHE A 302 -12.07 -7.25 -16.76
N GLU A 303 -12.39 -6.23 -17.56
CA GLU A 303 -11.60 -5.79 -18.73
C GLU A 303 -10.23 -5.22 -18.34
#